data_AF-A0A2M9A8D8-F1
#
_entry.id   AF-A0A2M9A8D8-F1
#
_cell.length_a   1.000
_cell.length_b   1.000
_cell.length_c   1.000
_cell.angle_alpha   90.00
_cell.angle_beta   90.00
_cell.angle_gamma   90.00
#
_symmetry.space_group_name_H-M   'P 1'
#
loop_
_entity.id
_entity.type
_entity.pdbx_description
1 polymer ?
#
loop_
_entity_poly.entity_id
_entity_poly.type
_entity_poly.pdbx_seq_one_letter_code
_entity_poly.pdbx_strand_id
1 'polypeptide(L)' 'MITPQQALEIFKKRFPKTRVLWIREHSDFYSFERRSEDGHSYITGGIPVVDKKDGSMYGVHIVKDREALNNYKKIDI' A
#
# COMPACT_ATOMS: atom_id res chain seq x y z
N MET A 1 -15.40 -3.13 7.14
CA MET A 1 -14.14 -2.43 6.82
C MET A 1 -13.01 -3.39 7.18
N ILE A 2 -12.06 -3.65 6.28
CA ILE A 2 -10.98 -4.60 6.52
C ILE A 2 -9.88 -4.00 7.40
N THR A 3 -9.18 -4.86 8.13
CA THR A 3 -8.09 -4.45 9.02
C THR A 3 -6.79 -4.23 8.24
N PRO A 4 -5.81 -3.49 8.81
CA PRO A 4 -4.48 -3.35 8.20
C PRO A 4 -3.80 -4.72 7.96
N GLN A 5 -4.00 -5.68 8.88
CA GLN A 5 -3.47 -7.03 8.73
C GLN A 5 -4.09 -7.76 7.53
N GLN A 6 -5.42 -7.66 7.35
CA GLN A 6 -6.10 -8.23 6.18
C GLN A 6 -5.60 -7.58 4.88
N ALA A 7 -5.40 -6.26 4.88
CA ALA A 7 -4.84 -5.54 3.73
C ALA A 7 -3.42 -6.00 3.40
N LEU A 8 -2.59 -6.26 4.43
CA LEU A 8 -1.25 -6.81 4.25
C LEU A 8 -1.27 -8.21 3.64
N GLU A 9 -2.19 -9.08 4.08
CA GLU A 9 -2.33 -10.42 3.50
C GLU A 9 -2.79 -10.38 2.03
N ILE A 10 -3.73 -9.48 1.70
CA ILE A 10 -4.15 -9.23 0.31
C ILE A 10 -2.97 -8.77 -0.54
N PHE A 11 -2.19 -7.80 -0.02
CA PHE A 11 -1.02 -7.28 -0.70
C PHE A 11 0.03 -8.38 -0.95
N LYS A 12 0.38 -9.15 0.07
CA LYS A 12 1.37 -10.25 -0.02
C LYS A 12 0.91 -11.36 -0.98
N LYS A 13 -0.39 -11.65 -1.05
CA LYS A 13 -0.94 -12.61 -2.01
C LYS A 13 -0.69 -12.17 -3.46
N ARG A 14 -0.78 -10.86 -3.76
CA ARG A 14 -0.47 -10.33 -5.09
C ARG A 14 1.02 -10.18 -5.33
N PHE A 15 1.76 -9.70 -4.33
CA PHE A 15 3.18 -9.35 -4.42
C PHE A 15 4.03 -10.15 -3.42
N PRO A 16 4.14 -11.49 -3.59
CA PRO A 16 4.75 -12.37 -2.60
C PRO A 16 6.25 -12.13 -2.40
N LYS A 17 6.95 -11.62 -3.43
CA LYS A 17 8.39 -11.29 -3.39
C LYS A 17 8.67 -9.83 -3.01
N THR A 18 7.68 -9.16 -2.43
CA THR A 18 7.80 -7.75 -2.06
C THR A 18 7.74 -7.63 -0.55
N ARG A 19 8.83 -7.10 0.02
CA ARG A 19 8.88 -6.81 1.45
C ARG A 19 8.12 -5.51 1.70
N VAL A 20 7.12 -5.57 2.57
CA VAL A 20 6.46 -4.38 3.11
C VAL A 20 7.28 -3.91 4.32
N LEU A 21 7.55 -2.61 4.40
CA LEU A 21 8.29 -2.00 5.50
C LEU A 21 7.35 -1.41 6.55
N TRP A 22 6.24 -0.81 6.12
CA TRP A 22 5.17 -0.27 6.95
C TRP A 22 3.93 0.01 6.10
N ILE A 23 2.79 0.15 6.76
CA ILE A 23 1.50 0.41 6.13
C ILE A 23 1.13 1.87 6.36
N ARG A 24 0.63 2.54 5.32
CA ARG A 24 -0.06 3.83 5.41
C ARG A 24 -1.54 3.58 5.50
N GLU A 25 -2.15 4.04 6.57
CA GLU A 25 -3.60 4.05 6.73
C GLU A 25 -4.15 5.42 6.34
N HIS A 26 -4.98 5.44 5.29
CA HIS A 26 -5.79 6.58 4.89
C HIS A 26 -7.25 6.36 5.34
N SER A 27 -8.13 7.34 5.07
CA SER A 27 -9.57 7.21 5.35
C SER A 27 -10.18 5.99 4.67
N ASP A 28 -9.90 5.81 3.38
CA ASP A 28 -10.64 4.90 2.51
C ASP A 28 -9.81 3.70 2.01
N PHE A 29 -8.49 3.75 2.20
CA PHE A 29 -7.59 2.70 1.71
C PHE A 29 -6.33 2.56 2.56
N TYR A 30 -5.62 1.46 2.34
CA TYR A 30 -4.27 1.24 2.82
C TYR A 30 -3.28 1.32 1.66
N SER A 31 -2.14 1.97 1.86
CA SER A 31 -1.01 1.92 0.92
C SER A 31 0.24 1.39 1.64
N PHE A 32 1.25 0.99 0.87
CA PHE A 32 2.35 0.17 1.39
C PHE A 32 3.69 0.78 1.02
N GLU A 33 4.51 1.09 2.02
CA GLU A 33 5.93 1.30 1.78
C GLU A 33 6.59 -0.05 1.59
N ARG A 34 7.35 -0.21 0.51
CA ARG A 34 7.77 -1.53 0.05
C ARG A 34 9.11 -1.50 -0.66
N ARG A 35 9.78 -2.64 -0.63
CA ARG A 35 11.05 -2.88 -1.29
C ARG A 35 11.02 -4.24 -1.98
N SER A 36 11.49 -4.31 -3.22
CA SER A 36 11.70 -5.61 -3.86
C SER A 36 12.89 -6.34 -3.22
N GLU A 37 12.92 -7.67 -3.33
CA GLU A 37 13.98 -8.51 -2.78
C GLU A 37 15.38 -8.16 -3.33
N ASP A 38 15.46 -7.68 -4.57
CA ASP A 38 16.68 -7.20 -5.21
C ASP A 38 17.16 -5.83 -4.70
N GLY A 39 16.51 -5.29 -3.67
CA GLY A 39 16.92 -4.05 -3.01
C GLY A 39 16.52 -2.79 -3.77
N HIS A 40 15.89 -2.91 -4.94
CA HIS A 40 15.37 -1.77 -5.65
C HIS A 40 14.13 -1.18 -4.96
N SER A 41 14.14 0.13 -4.77
CA SER A 41 12.94 0.90 -4.45
C SER A 41 12.26 1.31 -5.77
N TYR A 42 11.84 0.34 -6.58
CA TYR A 42 10.95 0.68 -7.71
C TYR A 42 9.56 1.01 -7.12
N ILE A 43 8.83 1.98 -7.64
CA ILE A 43 8.15 1.81 -8.94
C ILE A 43 7.84 3.17 -9.57
N THR A 44 8.41 3.40 -10.75
CA THR A 44 7.81 4.27 -11.77
C THR A 44 6.51 3.62 -12.23
N GLY A 45 5.40 3.97 -11.57
CA GLY A 45 4.09 3.34 -11.76
C GLY A 45 3.22 3.53 -10.51
N GLY A 46 1.91 3.31 -10.63
CA GLY A 46 0.98 3.59 -9.54
C GLY A 46 1.32 2.88 -8.22
N ILE A 47 1.02 3.55 -7.10
CA ILE A 47 1.10 2.98 -5.75
C ILE A 47 -0.05 1.98 -5.61
N PRO A 48 0.22 0.69 -5.35
CA PRO A 48 -0.82 -0.26 -5.05
C PRO A 48 -1.44 0.10 -3.70
N VAL A 49 -2.77 0.18 -3.70
CA VAL A 49 -3.57 0.43 -2.51
C VAL A 49 -4.61 -0.67 -2.39
N VAL A 50 -5.06 -0.91 -1.16
CA VAL A 50 -6.14 -1.85 -0.84
C VAL A 50 -7.29 -1.05 -0.23
N ASP A 51 -8.47 -1.16 -0.82
CA ASP A 51 -9.68 -0.50 -0.36
C ASP A 51 -10.12 -1.02 1.01
N LYS A 52 -10.45 -0.12 1.93
CA LYS A 52 -10.90 -0.47 3.27
C LYS A 52 -12.29 -1.10 3.28
N LYS A 53 -13.14 -0.80 2.29
CA LYS A 53 -14.52 -1.27 2.22
C LYS A 53 -14.59 -2.75 1.90
N ASP A 54 -13.89 -3.18 0.85
CA ASP A 54 -14.03 -4.53 0.26
C ASP A 54 -12.71 -5.28 0.07
N GLY A 55 -11.55 -4.65 0.31
CA GLY A 55 -10.24 -5.27 0.09
C GLY A 55 -9.85 -5.38 -1.38
N SER A 56 -10.56 -4.73 -2.29
CA SER A 56 -10.14 -4.60 -3.68
C SER A 56 -8.80 -3.85 -3.77
N MET A 57 -7.98 -4.22 -4.75
CA MET A 57 -6.64 -3.66 -4.88
C MET A 57 -6.48 -3.00 -6.25
N TYR A 58 -6.03 -1.74 -6.25
CA TYR A 58 -5.85 -0.91 -7.44
C TYR A 58 -4.59 -0.05 -7.33
N GLY A 59 -4.14 0.53 -8.45
CA GLY A 59 -2.95 1.39 -8.48
C GLY A 59 -3.34 2.87 -8.55
N VAL A 60 -2.73 3.71 -7.72
CA VAL A 60 -2.92 5.18 -7.72
C VAL A 60 -1.70 5.86 -8.33
N HIS A 61 -1.89 6.67 -9.37
CA HIS A 61 -0.80 7.42 -10.01
C HIS A 61 -0.46 8.68 -9.19
N ILE A 62 0.80 8.76 -8.72
CA ILE A 62 1.30 9.75 -7.75
C ILE A 62 1.20 11.21 -8.24
N VAL A 63 1.05 11.45 -9.54
CA VAL A 63 1.06 12.81 -10.12
C VAL A 63 -0.20 13.62 -9.73
N LYS A 64 -1.29 12.98 -9.28
CA LYS A 64 -2.55 13.67 -8.95
C LYS A 64 -2.89 13.79 -7.46
N ASP A 65 -2.27 13.02 -6.57
CA ASP A 65 -2.73 12.91 -5.17
C ASP A 65 -1.59 12.95 -4.14
N ARG A 66 -0.64 13.88 -4.34
CA ARG A 66 0.46 14.10 -3.39
C ARG A 66 -0.06 14.46 -1.99
N GLU A 67 -1.19 15.13 -1.89
CA GLU A 67 -1.85 15.46 -0.61
C GLU A 67 -2.47 14.23 0.07
N ALA A 68 -3.09 13.32 -0.69
CA ALA A 68 -3.63 12.09 -0.14
C ALA A 68 -2.54 11.23 0.51
N LEU A 69 -1.32 11.25 -0.04
CA LEU A 69 -0.15 10.53 0.48
C LEU A 69 0.55 11.19 1.67
N ASN A 70 0.26 12.47 1.97
CA ASN A 70 0.89 13.19 3.07
C ASN A 70 0.08 13.06 4.38
N ASN A 71 -1.24 12.90 4.29
CA ASN A 71 -2.12 12.73 5.44
C ASN A 71 -2.45 11.26 5.67
N TYR A 72 -1.58 10.55 6.36
CA TYR A 72 -1.79 9.15 6.71
C TYR A 72 -1.28 8.83 8.12
N LYS A 73 -1.86 7.80 8.72
CA LYS A 73 -1.31 7.16 9.91
C LYS A 73 -0.34 6.07 9.48
N LYS A 74 0.90 6.13 9.97
CA LYS A 74 1.88 5.05 9.78
C LYS A 74 1.60 3.91 10.76
N ILE A 75 1.63 2.67 10.26
CA ILE A 75 1.55 1.45 11.05
C ILE A 75 2.81 0.63 10.80
N ASP A 76 3.61 0.44 11.83
CA ASP A 76 4.76 -0.47 11.82
C ASP A 76 4.29 -1.93 11.92
N ILE A 77 5.01 -2.83 11.23
CA ILE A 77 4.66 -4.26 11.04
C ILE A 77 5.80 -5.18 11.47
#